data_AF-A0A519FKF4-F1
#
_entry.id   AF-A0A519FKF4-F1
#
_cell.length_a   1.000
_cell.length_b   1.000
_cell.length_c   1.000
_cell.angle_alpha   90.00
_cell.angle_beta   90.00
_cell.angle_gamma   90.00
#
_symmetry.space_group_name_H-M   'P 1'
#
loop_
_entity.id
_entity.type
_entity.pdbx_description
1 polymer ?
#
loop_
_entity_poly.entity_id
_entity_poly.type
_entity_poly.pdbx_seq_one_letter_code
_entity_poly.pdbx_strand_id
1 'polypeptide(L)'
;MNVGRSYRLREFILWTRREVYLLLALGIVPVCLYALAGWHWLAIPWTVVALIGTATALIVSFNNTQTYARTVEAQQVWTSILNSSKAWGLMSRDYLKSPDATRSLVHRHIAWVTALRYQMRRQRAWESTLRHTNAEYQASYAVPEK
;
A
#
# COMPACT_ATOMS: atom_id res chain seq x y z
N MET A 1 -7.74 -4.74 -3.95
CA MET A 1 -6.28 -4.83 -3.70
C MET A 1 -5.72 -5.84 -4.70
N ASN A 2 -5.08 -5.37 -5.77
CA ASN A 2 -4.56 -6.24 -6.84
C ASN A 2 -3.25 -6.92 -6.41
N VAL A 3 -3.33 -7.80 -5.42
CA VAL A 3 -2.20 -8.70 -5.12
C VAL A 3 -2.21 -9.76 -6.22
N GLY A 4 -1.39 -9.58 -7.25
CA GLY A 4 -1.20 -10.55 -8.34
C GLY A 4 -1.66 -10.12 -9.75
N ARG A 5 -2.21 -8.91 -9.94
CA ARG A 5 -2.41 -8.34 -11.29
C ARG A 5 -1.40 -7.22 -11.52
N SER A 6 -0.58 -7.34 -12.55
CA SER A 6 0.32 -6.27 -12.98
C SER A 6 -0.50 -5.03 -13.35
N TYR A 7 -0.13 -3.87 -12.83
CA TYR A 7 -0.73 -2.61 -13.23
C TYR A 7 -0.49 -2.42 -14.73
N ARG A 8 -1.55 -2.09 -15.48
CA ARG A 8 -1.39 -1.72 -16.89
C ARG A 8 -0.66 -0.38 -16.94
N LEU A 9 0.33 -0.24 -17.84
CA LEU A 9 1.08 1.02 -18.04
C LEU A 9 0.16 2.24 -18.20
N ARG A 10 -0.98 2.08 -18.88
CA ARG A 10 -1.98 3.14 -19.05
C ARG A 10 -2.63 3.57 -17.73
N GLU A 11 -2.94 2.62 -16.85
CA GLU A 11 -3.53 2.92 -15.53
C GLU A 11 -2.53 3.67 -14.65
N PHE A 12 -1.26 3.26 -14.70
CA PHE A 12 -0.19 3.93 -13.96
C PHE A 12 0.01 5.38 -14.43
N ILE A 13 0.08 5.61 -15.74
CA ILE A 13 0.24 6.97 -16.29
C ILE A 13 -0.96 7.85 -15.94
N LEU A 14 -2.18 7.33 -16.01
CA LEU A 14 -3.39 8.07 -15.65
C LEU A 14 -3.42 8.44 -14.17
N TRP A 15 -2.95 7.55 -13.29
CA TRP A 15 -2.86 7.79 -11.86
C TRP A 15 -1.81 8.86 -11.52
N THR A 16 -0.64 8.83 -12.17
CA THR A 16 0.48 9.74 -11.89
C THR A 16 0.46 11.02 -12.76
N ARG A 17 -0.53 11.19 -13.64
CA ARG A 17 -0.56 12.24 -14.68
C ARG A 17 -0.25 13.65 -14.17
N ARG A 18 -0.77 14.03 -12.99
CA ARG A 18 -0.61 15.38 -12.43
C ARG A 18 0.84 15.65 -12.04
N GLU A 19 1.50 14.67 -11.42
CA GLU A 19 2.91 14.78 -11.05
C GLU A 19 3.81 14.80 -12.29
N VAL A 20 3.48 13.96 -13.29
CA VAL A 20 4.21 13.93 -14.57
C VAL A 20 4.12 15.27 -15.30
N TYR A 21 2.94 15.91 -15.36
CA TYR A 21 2.81 17.23 -15.98
C TYR A 21 3.61 18.30 -15.23
N LEU A 22 3.65 18.24 -13.91
CA LEU A 22 4.41 19.18 -13.09
C LEU A 22 5.92 19.02 -13.31
N LEU A 23 6.42 17.78 -13.35
CA LEU A 23 7.82 17.46 -13.64
C LEU A 23 8.22 17.85 -15.08
N LEU A 24 7.34 17.60 -16.05
CA LEU A 24 7.56 18.02 -17.43
C LEU A 24 7.61 19.54 -17.55
N ALA A 25 6.69 20.26 -16.90
CA ALA A 25 6.73 21.72 -16.86
C ALA A 25 8.03 22.23 -16.22
N LEU A 26 8.44 21.62 -15.09
CA LEU A 26 9.69 21.97 -14.39
C LEU A 26 10.94 21.69 -15.23
N GLY A 27 10.91 20.71 -16.12
CA GLY A 27 12.01 20.42 -17.05
C GLY A 27 12.00 21.31 -18.29
N ILE A 28 10.84 21.52 -18.90
CA ILE A 28 10.70 22.22 -20.19
C ILE A 28 10.82 23.73 -20.01
N VAL A 29 10.15 24.31 -19.01
CA VAL A 29 10.08 25.77 -18.85
C VAL A 29 11.47 26.41 -18.68
N PRO A 30 12.36 25.92 -17.79
CA PRO A 30 13.70 26.50 -17.65
C PRO A 30 14.56 26.32 -18.91
N VAL A 31 14.43 25.18 -19.60
CA VAL A 31 15.18 24.92 -20.85
C VAL A 31 14.72 25.86 -21.97
N CYS A 32 13.41 26.08 -22.10
CA CYS A 32 12.87 27.04 -23.07
C CYS A 32 13.29 28.48 -22.73
N LEU A 33 13.27 28.89 -21.46
CA LEU A 33 13.74 30.22 -21.05
C LEU A 33 15.23 30.42 -21.31
N TYR A 34 16.05 29.38 -21.12
CA TYR A 34 17.48 29.43 -21.45
C TYR A 34 17.70 29.57 -22.97
N ALA A 35 17.06 28.70 -23.78
CA ALA A 35 17.29 28.62 -25.22
C ALA A 35 16.62 29.75 -26.04
N LEU A 36 15.44 30.21 -25.64
CA LEU A 36 14.63 31.18 -26.41
C LEU A 36 14.72 32.60 -25.83
N ALA A 37 14.73 32.75 -24.51
CA ALA A 37 14.75 34.06 -23.84
C ALA A 37 16.17 34.52 -23.45
N GLY A 38 17.19 33.70 -23.70
CA GLY A 38 18.59 34.05 -23.44
C GLY A 38 18.90 34.27 -21.96
N TRP A 39 18.12 33.69 -21.05
CA TRP A 39 18.33 33.79 -19.60
C TRP A 39 19.41 32.81 -19.13
N HIS A 40 20.67 33.21 -19.27
CA HIS A 40 21.84 32.42 -18.87
C HIS A 40 22.21 32.54 -17.39
N TRP A 41 21.58 33.47 -16.65
CA TRP A 41 21.89 33.73 -15.24
C TRP A 41 21.35 32.64 -14.29
N LEU A 42 20.37 31.86 -14.73
CA LEU A 42 19.72 30.82 -13.93
C LEU A 42 20.46 29.48 -14.09
N ALA A 43 21.64 29.38 -13.48
CA ALA A 43 22.43 28.14 -13.43
C ALA A 43 22.27 27.47 -12.07
N ILE A 44 21.69 26.26 -12.04
CA ILE A 44 21.64 25.44 -10.83
C ILE A 44 22.93 24.62 -10.74
N PRO A 45 23.72 24.73 -9.65
CA PRO A 45 24.93 23.95 -9.50
C PRO A 45 24.63 22.45 -9.47
N TRP A 46 25.37 21.67 -10.27
CA TRP A 46 25.22 20.22 -10.33
C TRP A 46 25.39 19.54 -8.97
N THR A 47 26.28 20.08 -8.13
CA THR A 47 26.55 19.58 -6.77
C THR A 47 25.31 19.62 -5.88
N VAL A 48 24.49 20.66 -5.97
CA VAL A 48 23.25 20.80 -5.19
C VAL A 48 22.23 19.76 -5.63
N VAL A 49 22.09 19.55 -6.94
CA VAL A 49 21.19 18.54 -7.50
C VAL A 49 21.62 17.13 -7.09
N ALA A 50 22.91 16.82 -7.18
CA ALA A 50 23.46 15.52 -6.79
C ALA A 50 23.27 15.25 -5.29
N LEU A 51 23.50 16.26 -4.44
CA LEU A 51 23.31 16.16 -2.99
C LEU A 51 21.85 15.87 -2.63
N ILE A 52 20.90 16.65 -3.17
CA ILE A 52 19.47 16.47 -2.92
C ILE A 52 18.98 15.12 -3.47
N GLY A 53 19.43 14.72 -4.65
CA GLY A 53 19.12 13.42 -5.26
C GLY A 53 19.60 12.25 -4.39
N THR A 54 20.81 12.35 -3.86
CA THR A 54 21.36 11.31 -2.98
C THR A 54 20.60 11.22 -1.65
N ALA A 55 20.33 12.38 -1.02
CA ALA A 55 19.58 12.44 0.23
C ALA A 55 18.16 11.86 0.08
N THR A 56 17.45 12.24 -0.99
CA THR A 56 16.11 11.72 -1.27
C THR A 56 16.11 10.22 -1.59
N ALA A 57 17.09 9.73 -2.36
CA ALA A 57 17.24 8.30 -2.64
C ALA A 57 17.46 7.47 -1.37
N LEU A 58 18.29 7.95 -0.43
CA LEU A 58 18.50 7.30 0.86
C LEU A 58 17.22 7.27 1.70
N ILE A 59 16.50 8.39 1.78
CA ILE A 59 15.24 8.48 2.53
C ILE A 59 14.21 7.48 1.96
N VAL A 60 14.06 7.43 0.63
CA VAL A 60 13.15 6.48 -0.03
C VAL A 60 13.57 5.04 0.23
N SER A 61 14.87 4.75 0.18
CA SER A 61 15.41 3.42 0.48
C SER A 61 15.01 2.95 1.88
N PHE A 62 15.26 3.76 2.91
CA PHE A 62 14.90 3.42 4.29
C PHE A 62 13.39 3.28 4.47
N ASN A 63 12.59 4.17 3.88
CA ASN A 63 11.13 4.11 3.96
C ASN A 63 10.57 2.84 3.28
N ASN A 64 11.15 2.43 2.15
CA ASN A 64 10.76 1.21 1.45
C ASN A 64 11.07 -0.03 2.27
N THR A 65 12.26 -0.10 2.88
CA THR A 65 12.63 -1.22 3.77
C THR A 65 11.68 -1.32 4.96
N GLN A 66 11.34 -0.21 5.61
CA GLN A 66 10.39 -0.20 6.73
C GLN A 66 8.97 -0.62 6.32
N THR A 67 8.50 -0.12 5.18
CA THR A 67 7.16 -0.46 4.64
C THR A 67 7.09 -1.95 4.26
N TYR A 68 8.15 -2.47 3.66
CA TYR A 68 8.27 -3.89 3.35
C TYR A 68 8.27 -4.75 4.61
N ALA A 69 9.07 -4.38 5.63
CA ALA A 69 9.11 -5.08 6.91
C ALA A 69 7.73 -5.15 7.57
N ARG A 70 6.96 -4.05 7.60
CA ARG A 70 5.58 -4.03 8.11
C ARG A 70 4.63 -4.94 7.34
N THR A 71 4.81 -5.04 6.02
CA THR A 71 4.00 -5.93 5.18
C THR A 71 4.29 -7.39 5.49
N VAL A 72 5.57 -7.74 5.67
CA VAL A 72 5.99 -9.10 6.04
C VAL A 72 5.52 -9.45 7.46
N GLU A 73 5.63 -8.53 8.42
CA GLU A 73 5.13 -8.71 9.78
C GLU A 73 3.61 -8.97 9.80
N ALA A 74 2.82 -8.20 9.04
CA ALA A 74 1.40 -8.44 8.91
C ALA A 74 1.08 -9.83 8.34
N GLN A 75 1.84 -10.29 7.34
CA GLN A 75 1.73 -11.64 6.79
C GLN A 75 2.09 -12.71 7.83
N GLN A 76 3.13 -12.50 8.62
CA GLN A 76 3.55 -13.41 9.69
C GLN A 76 2.47 -13.53 10.77
N VAL A 77 1.90 -12.41 11.22
CA VAL A 77 0.79 -12.39 12.19
C VAL A 77 -0.42 -13.15 11.64
N TRP A 78 -0.82 -12.90 10.39
CA TRP A 78 -1.93 -13.62 9.77
C TRP A 78 -1.66 -15.13 9.64
N THR A 79 -0.43 -15.51 9.29
CA THR A 79 -0.01 -16.93 9.21
C THR A 79 -0.04 -17.59 10.59
N SER A 80 0.39 -16.87 11.63
CA SER A 80 0.30 -17.34 13.02
C SER A 80 -1.15 -17.59 13.42
N ILE A 81 -2.06 -16.64 13.15
CA ILE A 81 -3.51 -16.80 13.40
C ILE A 81 -4.05 -18.04 12.67
N LEU A 82 -3.68 -18.28 11.40
CA LEU A 82 -4.11 -19.45 10.65
C LEU A 82 -3.65 -20.76 11.31
N ASN A 83 -2.39 -20.83 11.73
CA ASN A 83 -1.84 -22.02 12.37
C ASN A 83 -2.51 -22.30 13.72
N SER A 84 -2.67 -21.27 14.56
CA SER A 84 -3.41 -21.38 15.82
C SER A 84 -4.87 -21.75 15.62
N SER A 85 -5.51 -21.26 14.55
CA SER A 85 -6.90 -21.61 14.19
C SER A 85 -7.05 -23.10 13.86
N LYS A 86 -6.07 -23.68 13.14
CA LYS A 86 -6.06 -25.12 12.84
C LYS A 86 -5.87 -25.95 14.10
N ALA A 87 -4.94 -25.56 14.97
CA ALA A 87 -4.73 -26.22 16.26
C ALA A 87 -5.99 -26.16 17.13
N TRP A 88 -6.65 -24.99 17.19
CA TRP A 88 -7.93 -24.82 17.89
C TRP A 88 -9.02 -25.77 17.38
N GLY A 89 -9.17 -25.89 16.06
CA GLY A 89 -10.12 -26.82 15.45
C GLY A 89 -9.83 -28.28 15.78
N LEU A 90 -8.56 -28.68 15.73
CA LEU A 90 -8.12 -30.03 16.07
C LEU A 90 -8.40 -30.36 17.55
N MET A 91 -8.01 -29.46 18.46
CA MET A 91 -8.25 -29.62 19.90
C MET A 91 -9.75 -29.66 20.21
N SER A 92 -10.55 -28.79 19.59
CA SER A 92 -12.00 -28.78 19.78
C SER A 92 -12.62 -30.12 19.41
N ARG A 93 -12.16 -30.74 18.32
CA ARG A 93 -12.65 -32.05 17.88
C ARG A 93 -12.19 -33.19 18.78
N ASP A 94 -10.90 -33.23 19.12
CA ASP A 94 -10.29 -34.39 19.76
C ASP A 94 -10.58 -34.45 21.27
N TYR A 95 -10.71 -33.31 21.95
CA TYR A 95 -10.95 -33.27 23.40
C TYR A 95 -12.44 -33.30 23.80
N LEU A 96 -13.33 -32.63 23.07
CA LEU A 96 -14.74 -32.53 23.50
C LEU A 96 -15.54 -33.82 23.22
N LYS A 97 -15.14 -34.63 22.24
CA LYS A 97 -15.84 -35.87 21.83
C LYS A 97 -17.36 -35.71 21.60
N SER A 98 -17.82 -34.47 21.33
CA SER A 98 -19.19 -34.10 21.04
C SER A 98 -19.24 -33.32 19.72
N PRO A 99 -19.88 -33.86 18.66
CA PRO A 99 -19.96 -33.20 17.36
C PRO A 99 -20.63 -31.83 17.42
N ASP A 100 -21.70 -31.68 18.21
CA ASP A 100 -22.47 -30.43 18.30
C ASP A 100 -21.69 -29.34 19.02
N ALA A 101 -21.02 -29.68 20.13
CA ALA A 101 -20.18 -28.72 20.85
C ALA A 101 -18.96 -28.29 20.00
N THR A 102 -18.32 -29.24 19.31
CA THR A 102 -17.23 -28.97 18.36
C THR A 102 -17.69 -28.03 17.25
N ARG A 103 -18.85 -28.32 16.64
CA ARG A 103 -19.44 -27.49 15.59
C ARG A 103 -19.68 -26.06 16.09
N SER A 104 -20.25 -25.90 17.28
CA SER A 104 -20.52 -24.59 17.87
C SER A 104 -19.24 -23.78 18.09
N LEU A 105 -18.18 -24.39 18.65
CA LEU A 105 -16.89 -23.73 18.86
C LEU A 105 -16.22 -23.31 17.55
N VAL A 106 -16.24 -24.18 16.54
CA VAL A 106 -15.68 -23.87 15.21
C VAL A 106 -16.45 -22.72 14.55
N HIS A 107 -17.78 -22.71 14.61
CA HIS A 107 -18.59 -21.61 14.04
C HIS A 107 -18.33 -20.28 14.76
N ARG A 108 -18.17 -20.28 16.09
CA ARG A 108 -17.79 -19.09 16.85
C ARG A 108 -16.41 -18.58 16.46
N HIS A 109 -15.45 -19.48 16.24
CA HIS A 109 -14.12 -19.11 15.77
C HIS A 109 -14.15 -18.48 14.36
N ILE A 110 -14.94 -19.06 13.44
CA ILE A 110 -15.15 -18.49 12.10
C ILE A 110 -15.80 -17.10 12.19
N ALA A 111 -16.76 -16.92 13.11
CA ALA A 111 -17.38 -15.62 13.35
C ALA A 111 -16.35 -14.59 13.85
N TRP A 112 -15.43 -14.99 14.74
CA TRP A 112 -14.33 -14.12 15.19
C TRP A 112 -13.38 -13.74 14.04
N VAL A 113 -12.96 -14.71 13.21
CA VAL A 113 -12.11 -14.41 12.04
C VAL A 113 -12.83 -13.47 11.07
N THR A 114 -14.14 -13.65 10.89
CA THR A 114 -14.97 -12.76 10.08
C THR A 114 -14.98 -11.35 10.66
N ALA A 115 -15.24 -11.20 11.96
CA ALA A 115 -15.23 -9.91 12.64
C ALA A 115 -13.87 -9.20 12.52
N LEU A 116 -12.76 -9.95 12.69
CA LEU A 116 -11.41 -9.44 12.53
C LEU A 116 -11.17 -8.89 11.11
N ARG A 117 -11.62 -9.61 10.07
CA ARG A 117 -11.54 -9.15 8.67
C ARG A 117 -12.27 -7.83 8.43
N TYR A 118 -13.44 -7.63 9.02
CA TYR A 118 -14.16 -6.35 8.94
C TYR A 118 -13.43 -5.25 9.73
N GLN A 119 -12.94 -5.55 10.93
CA GLN A 119 -12.22 -4.59 11.75
C GLN A 119 -10.96 -4.05 11.07
N MET A 120 -10.19 -4.92 10.40
CA MET A 120 -8.99 -4.53 9.67
C MET A 120 -9.27 -3.67 8.42
N ARG A 121 -10.49 -3.70 7.89
CA ARG A 121 -10.90 -2.87 6.72
C ARG A 121 -11.51 -1.53 7.09
N ARG A 122 -11.71 -1.26 8.38
CA ARG A 122 -12.19 0.05 8.82
C ARG A 122 -11.16 1.10 8.50
N GLN A 123 -11.60 2.16 7.80
CA GLN A 123 -10.76 3.29 7.47
C GLN A 123 -10.16 3.92 8.74
N ARG A 124 -8.87 4.25 8.66
CA ARG A 124 -8.15 4.96 9.72
C ARG A 124 -7.62 6.29 9.18
N ALA A 125 -7.52 7.29 10.06
CA ALA A 125 -7.10 8.64 9.68
C ALA A 125 -5.67 8.71 9.09
N TRP A 126 -4.81 7.75 9.44
CA TRP A 126 -3.43 7.66 8.95
C TRP A 126 -3.30 6.92 7.60
N GLU A 127 -4.38 6.39 7.04
CA GLU A 127 -4.34 5.72 5.75
C GLU A 127 -4.29 6.75 4.60
N SER A 128 -3.44 6.49 3.60
CA SER A 128 -3.34 7.33 2.41
C SER A 128 -4.51 7.16 1.45
N THR A 129 -5.46 6.29 1.78
CA THR A 129 -6.65 5.94 1.00
C THR A 129 -7.50 7.16 0.63
N LEU A 130 -7.54 8.17 1.51
CA LEU A 130 -8.34 9.39 1.33
C LEU A 130 -7.64 10.47 0.49
N ARG A 131 -6.37 10.28 0.08
CA ARG A 131 -5.72 11.23 -0.84
C ARG A 131 -6.47 11.26 -2.17
N HIS A 132 -6.64 12.45 -2.75
CA HIS A 132 -7.42 12.64 -3.99
C HIS A 132 -7.08 11.64 -5.11
N THR A 133 -5.79 11.38 -5.35
CA THR A 133 -5.33 10.44 -6.37
C THR A 133 -5.76 8.99 -6.08
N ASN A 134 -5.81 8.62 -4.79
CA ASN A 134 -6.19 7.28 -4.35
C ASN A 134 -7.71 7.11 -4.32
N ALA A 135 -8.45 8.15 -3.94
CA ALA A 135 -9.91 8.17 -3.96
C ALA A 135 -10.46 8.01 -5.39
N GLU A 136 -9.84 8.66 -6.39
CA GLU A 136 -10.19 8.49 -7.81
C GLU A 136 -9.95 7.04 -8.27
N TYR A 137 -8.86 6.41 -7.83
CA TYR A 137 -8.56 5.02 -8.14
C TYR A 137 -9.49 4.04 -7.40
N GLN A 138 -9.94 4.37 -6.18
CA GLN A 138 -10.91 3.54 -5.43
C GLN A 138 -12.28 3.43 -6.11
N ALA A 139 -12.68 4.44 -6.90
CA ALA A 139 -13.92 4.36 -7.67
C ALA A 139 -13.89 3.24 -8.72
N SER A 140 -12.70 2.80 -9.13
CA SER A 140 -12.50 1.79 -10.18
C SER A 140 -12.56 0.35 -9.67
N TYR A 141 -12.66 0.11 -8.36
CA TYR A 141 -12.78 -1.26 -7.82
C TYR A 141 -13.64 -1.33 -6.55
N ALA A 142 -14.46 -2.37 -6.46
CA ALA A 142 -15.20 -2.69 -5.24
C ALA A 142 -14.30 -3.46 -4.27
N VAL A 143 -14.23 -3.02 -3.02
CA VAL A 143 -13.63 -3.79 -1.93
C VAL A 143 -14.73 -4.66 -1.32
N PRO A 144 -14.62 -5.99 -1.35
CA PRO A 144 -15.53 -6.85 -0.61
C PRO A 144 -15.42 -6.52 0.88
N GLU A 145 -16.55 -6.49 1.59
CA GLU A 145 -16.61 -6.36 3.06
C GLU A 145 -16.19 -4.96 3.58
N LYS A 146 -16.69 -3.90 2.93
CA LYS A 146 -16.65 -2.52 3.45
C LYS A 146 -17.54 -2.34 4.67
#